data_AF-X6HCB2-F1
#
_entry.id   AF-X6HCB2-F1
#
_cell.length_a   1.000
_cell.length_b   1.000
_cell.length_c   1.000
_cell.angle_alpha   90.00
_cell.angle_beta   90.00
_cell.angle_gamma   90.00
#
_symmetry.space_group_name_H-M   'P 1'
#
loop_
_entity.id
_entity.type
_entity.pdbx_description
1 polymer ?
#
loop_
_entity_poly.entity_id
_entity_poly.type
_entity_poly.pdbx_seq_one_letter_code
_entity_poly.pdbx_strand_id
1 'polypeptide(L)'
;MGFSRLELDVGRKIPANEAVTEVVRKIGVRMMTVVGEFRWAMRIKDRPDIATDLSNWLLSVENRSKQSIVRHLFKLAESPSPLEVDPDSENDVIYLFGAMIAKQFLKGYRVRALSGSARYDGLLDINHSESTDSYSDPLSRRDAENTVDGLGKVLEFKYAFSALIDDFESKKKNPREIDVAVVWTLPTLGVNRGSIEYCYADKEDVRPIYGGTHIWRDENDTSRIPIICLRHVCALLSKSLESKEGKPGFGTGVYEKFLEEDRDQSI
;
A
#
# COMPACT_ATOMS: atom_id res chain seq x y z
N MET A 1 -1.13 23.34 -30.87
CA MET A 1 -2.47 23.55 -30.27
C MET A 1 -2.42 24.81 -29.44
N GLY A 2 -3.23 25.82 -29.79
CA GLY A 2 -3.26 27.11 -29.09
C GLY A 2 -3.95 27.00 -27.74
N PHE A 3 -3.37 27.62 -26.72
CA PHE A 3 -3.92 27.71 -25.36
C PHE A 3 -5.08 28.71 -25.22
N SER A 4 -5.77 29.03 -26.32
CA SER A 4 -6.87 30.01 -26.35
C SER A 4 -8.13 29.57 -25.59
N ARG A 5 -8.11 28.37 -24.97
CA ARG A 5 -9.18 27.81 -24.13
C ARG A 5 -8.66 27.13 -22.86
N LEU A 6 -7.73 27.75 -22.14
CA LEU A 6 -7.44 27.33 -20.77
C LEU A 6 -8.48 27.93 -19.82
N GLU A 7 -9.43 27.11 -19.36
CA GLU A 7 -10.21 27.40 -18.16
C GLU A 7 -9.39 26.99 -16.94
N LEU A 8 -9.16 27.96 -16.05
CA LEU A 8 -8.42 27.75 -14.82
C LEU A 8 -9.45 27.34 -13.76
N ASP A 9 -9.50 26.05 -13.41
CA ASP A 9 -10.33 25.57 -12.32
C ASP A 9 -9.72 26.05 -11.00
N VAL A 10 -10.31 27.11 -10.45
CA VAL A 10 -9.86 27.76 -9.22
C VAL A 10 -10.31 27.02 -7.95
N GLY A 11 -11.06 25.92 -8.07
CA GLY A 11 -11.58 25.16 -6.94
C GLY A 11 -12.54 25.96 -6.04
N ARG A 12 -13.28 25.26 -5.17
CA ARG A 12 -14.29 25.86 -4.25
C ARG A 12 -13.72 26.72 -3.11
N LYS A 13 -12.56 27.37 -3.25
CA LYS A 13 -11.90 28.13 -2.16
C LYS A 13 -11.25 29.46 -2.60
N ILE A 14 -11.97 30.30 -3.32
CA ILE A 14 -11.61 31.73 -3.52
C ILE A 14 -12.85 32.59 -3.23
N PRO A 15 -12.73 33.74 -2.53
CA PRO A 15 -13.85 34.43 -1.90
C PRO A 15 -14.84 35.02 -2.91
N ALA A 16 -16.06 35.30 -2.43
CA ALA A 16 -17.29 35.69 -3.14
C ALA A 16 -17.24 36.97 -4.02
N ASN A 17 -16.05 37.45 -4.39
CA ASN A 17 -15.87 38.63 -5.24
C ASN A 17 -15.42 38.23 -6.64
N GLU A 18 -16.37 38.25 -7.57
CA GLU A 18 -16.24 37.88 -8.98
C GLU A 18 -15.11 38.66 -9.70
N ALA A 19 -14.88 39.91 -9.31
CA ALA A 19 -13.80 40.73 -9.87
C ALA A 19 -12.40 40.20 -9.49
N VAL A 20 -12.24 39.69 -8.27
CA VAL A 20 -10.97 39.10 -7.80
C VAL A 20 -10.71 37.78 -8.50
N THR A 21 -11.75 36.95 -8.66
CA THR A 21 -11.66 35.68 -9.40
C THR A 21 -11.23 35.89 -10.85
N GLU A 22 -11.79 36.89 -11.53
CA GLU A 22 -11.45 37.18 -12.92
C GLU A 22 -10.01 37.70 -13.07
N VAL A 23 -9.53 38.50 -12.12
CA VAL A 23 -8.13 38.96 -12.10
C VAL A 23 -7.18 37.79 -11.86
N VAL A 24 -7.45 36.93 -10.87
CA VAL A 24 -6.65 35.74 -10.58
C VAL A 24 -6.61 34.80 -11.78
N ARG A 25 -7.75 34.58 -12.45
CA ARG A 25 -7.84 33.77 -13.67
C ARG A 25 -6.99 34.35 -14.78
N LYS A 26 -7.07 35.66 -15.05
CA LYS A 26 -6.25 36.34 -16.07
C LYS A 26 -4.76 36.26 -15.77
N ILE A 27 -4.36 36.42 -14.51
CA ILE A 27 -2.97 36.26 -14.08
C ILE A 27 -2.51 34.81 -14.31
N GLY A 28 -3.30 33.82 -13.89
CA GLY A 28 -2.98 32.41 -14.06
C GLY A 28 -2.85 31.99 -15.53
N VAL A 29 -3.78 32.41 -16.39
CA VAL A 29 -3.70 32.16 -17.84
C VAL A 29 -2.44 32.79 -18.42
N ARG A 30 -2.09 34.02 -18.01
CA ARG A 30 -0.92 34.72 -18.53
C ARG A 30 0.39 34.08 -18.05
N MET A 31 0.47 33.68 -16.78
CA MET A 31 1.60 32.93 -16.23
C MET A 31 1.78 31.60 -16.97
N MET A 32 0.71 30.82 -17.15
CA MET A 32 0.77 29.55 -17.89
C MET A 32 1.13 29.74 -19.36
N THR A 33 0.72 30.85 -19.98
CA THR A 33 1.12 31.19 -21.35
C THR A 33 2.61 31.44 -21.43
N VAL A 34 3.16 32.26 -20.54
CA VAL A 34 4.60 32.56 -20.47
C VAL A 34 5.40 31.29 -20.15
N VAL A 35 4.99 30.51 -19.16
CA VAL A 35 5.62 29.21 -18.83
C VAL A 35 5.53 28.24 -20.02
N GLY A 36 4.43 28.27 -20.77
CA GLY A 36 4.25 27.53 -22.01
C GLY A 36 5.28 27.84 -23.08
N GLU A 37 5.71 29.11 -23.21
CA GLU A 37 6.78 29.55 -24.12
C GLU A 37 8.15 28.99 -23.73
N PHE A 38 8.36 28.67 -22.46
CA PHE A 38 9.57 28.02 -21.94
C PHE A 38 9.47 26.49 -21.86
N ARG A 39 8.45 25.86 -22.48
CA ARG A 39 8.32 24.38 -22.53
C ARG A 39 9.56 23.67 -23.04
N TRP A 40 10.27 24.29 -23.99
CA TRP A 40 11.51 23.75 -24.53
C TRP A 40 12.64 23.68 -23.48
N ALA A 41 12.65 24.59 -22.51
CA ALA A 41 13.60 24.61 -21.40
C ALA A 41 13.17 23.70 -20.23
N MET A 42 11.87 23.36 -20.15
CA MET A 42 11.32 22.39 -19.19
C MET A 42 11.26 20.96 -19.71
N ARG A 43 11.68 20.71 -20.96
CA ARG A 43 11.95 19.34 -21.41
C ARG A 43 13.12 18.81 -20.58
N ILE A 44 12.84 17.81 -19.75
CA ILE A 44 13.87 17.01 -19.07
C ILE A 44 14.88 16.62 -20.15
N LYS A 45 16.08 17.20 -20.10
CA LYS A 45 17.13 17.03 -21.12
C LYS A 45 17.59 15.58 -21.26
N ASP A 46 17.37 14.78 -20.22
CA ASP A 46 17.83 13.39 -20.10
C ASP A 46 16.67 12.38 -20.09
N ARG A 47 15.64 12.56 -20.93
CA ARG A 47 14.76 11.41 -21.20
C ARG A 47 15.57 10.41 -22.04
N PRO A 48 15.76 9.16 -21.59
CA PRO A 48 16.41 8.15 -22.40
C PRO A 48 15.67 8.03 -23.72
N ASP A 49 16.40 7.67 -24.78
CA ASP A 49 15.77 7.32 -26.05
C ASP A 49 14.71 6.23 -25.83
N ILE A 50 13.56 6.33 -26.51
CA ILE A 50 12.39 5.47 -26.28
C ILE A 50 12.74 3.98 -26.37
N ALA A 51 13.63 3.60 -27.30
CA ALA A 51 14.04 2.21 -27.44
C ALA A 51 14.96 1.77 -26.28
N THR A 52 15.85 2.66 -25.85
CA THR A 52 16.76 2.41 -24.72
C THR A 52 16.00 2.34 -23.40
N ASP A 53 14.97 3.18 -23.23
CA ASP A 53 14.12 3.22 -22.04
C ASP A 53 13.36 1.89 -21.84
N LEU A 54 12.72 1.39 -22.90
CA LEU A 54 12.02 0.11 -22.85
C LEU A 54 12.98 -1.05 -22.57
N SER A 55 14.13 -1.12 -23.25
CA SER A 55 15.12 -2.18 -23.01
C SER A 55 15.68 -2.14 -21.59
N ASN A 56 15.98 -0.96 -21.05
CA ASN A 56 16.44 -0.80 -19.67
C ASN A 56 15.37 -1.23 -18.67
N TRP A 57 14.11 -0.89 -18.94
CA TRP A 57 13.00 -1.30 -18.09
C TRP A 57 12.80 -2.82 -18.09
N LEU A 58 12.85 -3.47 -19.26
CA LEU A 58 12.77 -4.93 -19.37
C LEU A 58 13.90 -5.62 -18.59
N LEU A 59 15.15 -5.16 -18.75
CA LEU A 59 16.30 -5.70 -17.99
C LEU A 59 16.14 -5.49 -16.48
N SER A 60 15.60 -4.35 -16.05
CA SER A 60 15.30 -4.08 -14.64
C SER A 60 14.27 -5.08 -14.10
N VAL A 61 13.19 -5.32 -14.84
CA VAL A 61 12.15 -6.30 -14.46
C VAL A 61 12.74 -7.71 -14.37
N GLU A 62 13.52 -8.14 -15.36
CA GLU A 62 14.17 -9.46 -15.32
C GLU A 62 15.07 -9.62 -14.09
N ASN A 63 15.87 -8.61 -13.76
CA ASN A 63 16.76 -8.65 -12.60
C ASN A 63 15.99 -8.69 -11.28
N ARG A 64 14.94 -7.88 -11.13
CA ARG A 64 14.08 -7.88 -9.93
C ARG A 64 13.32 -9.19 -9.78
N SER A 65 12.92 -9.82 -10.88
CA SER A 65 12.13 -11.06 -10.85
C SER A 65 12.87 -12.25 -10.23
N LYS A 66 14.20 -12.21 -10.19
CA LYS A 66 15.04 -13.28 -9.64
C LYS A 66 14.99 -13.34 -8.11
N GLN A 67 14.65 -12.22 -7.47
CA GLN A 67 14.63 -12.07 -6.01
C GLN A 67 13.24 -11.71 -5.49
N SER A 68 12.19 -11.90 -6.30
CA SER A 68 10.82 -11.56 -5.91
C SER A 68 10.25 -12.60 -4.94
N ILE A 69 9.84 -12.14 -3.75
CA ILE A 69 9.12 -12.99 -2.79
C ILE A 69 7.71 -13.32 -3.28
N VAL A 70 7.07 -12.42 -4.04
CA VAL A 70 5.77 -12.69 -4.66
C VAL A 70 5.88 -13.87 -5.61
N ARG A 71 6.79 -13.78 -6.59
CA ARG A 71 7.01 -14.85 -7.56
C ARG A 71 7.35 -16.18 -6.88
N HIS A 72 8.18 -16.14 -5.85
CA HIS A 72 8.55 -17.32 -5.07
C HIS A 72 7.36 -17.94 -4.35
N LEU A 73 6.53 -17.16 -3.67
CA LEU A 73 5.30 -17.63 -3.02
C LEU A 73 4.38 -18.37 -3.99
N PHE A 74 4.08 -17.73 -5.13
CA PHE A 74 3.15 -18.30 -6.09
C PHE A 74 3.69 -19.58 -6.74
N LYS A 75 5.02 -19.64 -6.95
CA LYS A 75 5.70 -20.86 -7.39
C LYS A 75 5.56 -22.00 -6.37
N LEU A 76 5.78 -21.73 -5.08
CA LEU A 76 5.61 -22.73 -4.00
C LEU A 76 4.15 -23.20 -3.89
N ALA A 77 3.20 -22.30 -4.14
CA ALA A 77 1.78 -22.63 -4.12
C ALA A 77 1.28 -23.27 -5.43
N GLU A 78 2.18 -23.63 -6.35
CA GLU A 78 1.87 -24.21 -7.67
C GLU A 78 0.81 -23.39 -8.44
N SER A 79 0.86 -22.06 -8.33
CA SER A 79 -0.11 -21.15 -8.94
C SER A 79 0.57 -20.12 -9.83
N PRO A 80 -0.07 -19.66 -10.92
CA PRO A 80 0.43 -18.55 -11.71
C PRO A 80 0.60 -17.31 -10.85
N SER A 81 1.79 -16.71 -10.90
CA SER A 81 2.05 -15.46 -10.19
C SER A 81 1.30 -14.31 -10.86
N PRO A 82 0.60 -13.44 -10.10
CA PRO A 82 -0.01 -12.24 -10.66
C PRO A 82 1.07 -11.25 -11.13
N LEU A 83 2.19 -11.17 -10.39
CA LEU A 83 3.33 -10.31 -10.70
C LEU A 83 4.61 -11.14 -10.71
N GLU A 84 5.47 -10.93 -11.71
CA GLU A 84 6.79 -11.57 -11.77
C GLU A 84 7.83 -10.86 -10.91
N VAL A 85 7.52 -9.65 -10.43
CA VAL A 85 8.36 -8.83 -9.56
C VAL A 85 7.60 -8.45 -8.29
N ASP A 86 8.35 -8.07 -7.27
CA ASP A 86 7.76 -7.44 -6.09
C ASP A 86 7.20 -6.06 -6.46
N PRO A 87 6.07 -5.63 -5.86
CA PRO A 87 5.48 -4.32 -6.06
C PRO A 87 6.51 -3.19 -6.00
N ASP A 88 6.42 -2.24 -6.91
CA ASP A 88 7.17 -0.98 -6.88
C ASP A 88 6.27 0.26 -6.91
N SER A 89 4.95 0.03 -6.96
CA SER A 89 3.92 1.07 -7.00
C SER A 89 2.68 0.67 -6.19
N GLU A 90 1.83 1.65 -5.88
CA GLU A 90 0.55 1.42 -5.19
C GLU A 90 -0.40 0.54 -6.02
N ASN A 91 -0.40 0.69 -7.34
CA ASN A 91 -1.21 -0.13 -8.24
C ASN A 91 -0.84 -1.63 -8.16
N ASP A 92 0.46 -1.94 -8.03
CA ASP A 92 0.91 -3.32 -7.85
C ASP A 92 0.43 -3.90 -6.52
N VAL A 93 0.41 -3.09 -5.45
CA VAL A 93 -0.12 -3.49 -4.13
C VAL A 93 -1.61 -3.82 -4.23
N ILE A 94 -2.40 -2.96 -4.89
CA ILE A 94 -3.84 -3.17 -5.11
C ILE A 94 -4.05 -4.47 -5.89
N TYR A 95 -3.31 -4.66 -6.99
CA TYR A 95 -3.44 -5.84 -7.84
C TYR A 95 -3.04 -7.12 -7.11
N LEU A 96 -1.92 -7.12 -6.38
CA LEU A 96 -1.46 -8.26 -5.59
C LEU A 96 -2.46 -8.62 -4.49
N PHE A 97 -2.98 -7.66 -3.75
CA PHE A 97 -3.97 -7.90 -2.70
C PHE A 97 -5.23 -8.57 -3.26
N GLY A 98 -5.77 -8.05 -4.37
CA GLY A 98 -6.90 -8.64 -5.07
C GLY A 98 -6.63 -10.08 -5.53
N ALA A 99 -5.44 -10.34 -6.09
CA ALA A 99 -5.03 -11.68 -6.50
C ALA A 99 -4.90 -12.64 -5.31
N MET A 100 -4.36 -12.19 -4.17
CA MET A 100 -4.23 -13.00 -2.95
C MET A 100 -5.58 -13.36 -2.34
N ILE A 101 -6.56 -12.46 -2.39
CA ILE A 101 -7.96 -12.75 -2.00
C ILE A 101 -8.56 -13.80 -2.95
N ALA A 102 -8.45 -13.58 -4.27
CA ALA A 102 -9.01 -14.48 -5.27
C ALA A 102 -8.43 -15.91 -5.16
N LYS A 103 -7.16 -16.03 -4.77
CA LYS A 103 -6.44 -17.30 -4.56
C LYS A 103 -6.59 -17.88 -3.16
N GLN A 104 -7.39 -17.25 -2.29
CA GLN A 104 -7.62 -17.70 -0.91
C GLN A 104 -6.35 -17.72 -0.02
N PHE A 105 -5.31 -16.96 -0.40
CA PHE A 105 -4.18 -16.69 0.48
C PHE A 105 -4.58 -15.71 1.60
N LEU A 106 -5.48 -14.77 1.28
CA LEU A 106 -6.11 -13.88 2.24
C LEU A 106 -7.61 -14.21 2.30
N LYS A 107 -8.03 -14.83 3.40
CA LYS A 107 -9.40 -15.33 3.61
C LYS A 107 -10.25 -14.33 4.38
N GLY A 108 -11.57 -14.44 4.25
CA GLY A 108 -12.51 -13.59 4.99
C GLY A 108 -12.56 -12.14 4.51
N TYR A 109 -12.02 -11.85 3.32
CA TYR A 109 -12.01 -10.52 2.72
C TYR A 109 -12.84 -10.50 1.44
N ARG A 110 -13.70 -9.48 1.30
CA ARG A 110 -14.43 -9.24 0.06
C ARG A 110 -14.41 -7.75 -0.28
N VAL A 111 -13.62 -7.40 -1.30
CA VAL A 111 -13.58 -6.03 -1.81
C VAL A 111 -14.94 -5.68 -2.42
N ARG A 112 -15.60 -4.66 -1.87
CA ARG A 112 -16.90 -4.18 -2.38
C ARG A 112 -16.72 -3.25 -3.57
N ALA A 113 -15.81 -2.30 -3.41
CA ALA A 113 -15.56 -1.28 -4.41
C ALA A 113 -14.15 -0.72 -4.20
N LEU A 114 -13.50 -0.38 -5.31
CA LEU A 114 -12.30 0.45 -5.35
C LEU A 114 -12.66 1.80 -5.96
N SER A 115 -11.95 2.85 -5.58
CA SER A 115 -12.16 4.20 -6.09
C SER A 115 -10.84 4.89 -6.39
N GLY A 116 -10.73 5.50 -7.56
CA GLY A 116 -9.64 6.41 -7.91
C GLY A 116 -9.99 7.89 -7.73
N SER A 117 -11.20 8.21 -7.27
CA SER A 117 -11.70 9.59 -7.16
C SER A 117 -12.33 9.94 -5.81
N ALA A 118 -12.69 8.93 -5.00
CA ALA A 118 -13.11 9.14 -3.63
C ALA A 118 -11.92 9.52 -2.75
N ARG A 119 -12.22 9.96 -1.52
CA ARG A 119 -11.18 10.25 -0.52
C ARG A 119 -10.38 9.00 -0.14
N TYR A 120 -11.04 7.86 -0.07
CA TYR A 120 -10.47 6.56 0.33
C TYR A 120 -10.47 5.62 -0.86
N ASP A 121 -9.53 4.68 -0.83
CA ASP A 121 -9.20 3.88 -2.01
C ASP A 121 -10.20 2.72 -2.20
N GLY A 122 -10.88 2.28 -1.13
CA GLY A 122 -11.91 1.27 -1.28
C GLY A 122 -12.78 0.99 -0.06
N LEU A 123 -13.74 0.10 -0.27
CA LEU A 123 -14.58 -0.50 0.76
C LEU A 123 -14.40 -2.02 0.75
N LEU A 124 -14.33 -2.60 1.94
CA LEU A 124 -14.01 -4.00 2.20
C LEU A 124 -15.02 -4.60 3.17
N ASP A 125 -15.50 -5.80 2.90
CA ASP A 125 -16.12 -6.62 3.94
C ASP A 125 -15.05 -7.53 4.55
N ILE A 126 -15.08 -7.61 5.87
CA ILE A 126 -14.29 -8.55 6.64
C ILE A 126 -15.29 -9.51 7.29
N ASN A 127 -15.03 -10.81 7.18
CA ASN A 127 -15.84 -11.87 7.77
C ASN A 127 -14.92 -12.92 8.39
N HIS A 128 -14.80 -12.91 9.72
CA HIS A 128 -13.93 -13.86 10.43
C HIS A 128 -14.50 -15.27 10.56
N SER A 129 -15.78 -15.49 10.27
CA SER A 129 -16.30 -16.88 10.24
C SER A 129 -15.62 -17.75 9.17
N GLU A 130 -15.00 -17.10 8.18
CA GLU A 130 -14.22 -17.74 7.12
C GLU A 130 -12.70 -17.80 7.43
N SER A 131 -12.24 -17.15 8.50
CA SER A 131 -10.85 -17.21 8.97
C SER A 131 -10.76 -18.19 10.15
N THR A 132 -9.92 -19.23 10.02
CA THR A 132 -9.76 -20.21 11.09
C THR A 132 -8.97 -19.60 12.25
N ASP A 133 -9.45 -19.69 13.49
CA ASP A 133 -8.64 -19.41 14.69
C ASP A 133 -7.68 -20.61 14.97
N SER A 134 -6.94 -21.05 13.95
CA SER A 134 -6.07 -22.24 14.03
C SER A 134 -4.62 -21.86 14.30
N TYR A 135 -3.95 -22.58 15.20
CA TYR A 135 -2.50 -22.48 15.39
C TYR A 135 -1.68 -23.00 14.19
N SER A 136 -2.30 -23.74 13.29
CA SER A 136 -1.64 -24.24 12.08
C SER A 136 -1.65 -23.26 10.90
N ASP A 137 -2.49 -22.22 10.94
CA ASP A 137 -2.56 -21.20 9.90
C ASP A 137 -1.75 -19.96 10.35
N PRO A 138 -0.63 -19.64 9.66
CA PRO A 138 0.29 -18.59 10.10
C PRO A 138 -0.33 -17.19 10.05
N LEU A 139 -1.44 -17.01 9.33
CA LEU A 139 -2.12 -15.72 9.16
C LEU A 139 -3.35 -15.57 10.06
N SER A 140 -3.69 -16.59 10.85
CA SER A 140 -4.84 -16.56 11.75
C SER A 140 -4.86 -15.34 12.65
N ARG A 141 -6.04 -14.75 12.80
CA ARG A 141 -6.36 -13.77 13.85
C ARG A 141 -6.14 -14.42 15.22
N ARG A 142 -5.77 -13.61 16.22
CA ARG A 142 -5.68 -14.05 17.62
C ARG A 142 -6.27 -13.07 18.63
N ASP A 143 -6.43 -11.79 18.26
CA ASP A 143 -6.99 -10.75 19.14
C ASP A 143 -8.50 -10.66 18.94
N ALA A 144 -9.23 -11.46 19.72
CA ALA A 144 -10.70 -11.50 19.69
C ALA A 144 -11.34 -10.19 20.20
N GLU A 145 -10.68 -9.47 21.10
CA GLU A 145 -11.21 -8.25 21.73
C GLU A 145 -11.19 -7.06 20.78
N ASN A 146 -10.10 -6.92 20.00
CA ASN A 146 -9.92 -5.78 19.10
C ASN A 146 -10.14 -6.15 17.63
N THR A 147 -10.92 -7.21 17.39
CA THR A 147 -11.19 -7.69 16.05
C THR A 147 -11.90 -6.62 15.21
N VAL A 148 -11.38 -6.36 14.01
CA VAL A 148 -12.07 -5.53 13.02
C VAL A 148 -12.89 -6.43 12.11
N ASP A 149 -14.22 -6.40 12.24
CA ASP A 149 -15.15 -7.25 11.49
C ASP A 149 -16.33 -6.46 10.91
N GLY A 150 -16.97 -7.01 9.88
CA GLY A 150 -18.23 -6.53 9.35
C GLY A 150 -18.12 -5.87 7.97
N LEU A 151 -19.22 -5.22 7.59
CA LEU A 151 -19.44 -4.76 6.22
C LEU A 151 -18.97 -3.32 6.02
N GLY A 152 -18.44 -3.03 4.82
CA GLY A 152 -18.15 -1.65 4.38
C GLY A 152 -17.02 -0.95 5.15
N LYS A 153 -16.00 -1.72 5.56
CA LYS A 153 -14.76 -1.20 6.15
C LYS A 153 -13.99 -0.36 5.15
N VAL A 154 -13.49 0.78 5.60
CA VAL A 154 -12.70 1.69 4.77
C VAL A 154 -11.30 1.14 4.60
N LEU A 155 -10.92 0.96 3.35
CA LEU A 155 -9.66 0.37 2.93
C LEU A 155 -8.79 1.43 2.28
N GLU A 156 -7.52 1.41 2.65
CA GLU A 156 -6.49 2.29 2.15
C GLU A 156 -5.29 1.49 1.64
N PHE A 157 -4.79 1.85 0.47
CA PHE A 157 -3.61 1.24 -0.14
C PHE A 157 -2.48 2.26 -0.20
N LYS A 158 -1.26 1.83 0.11
CA LYS A 158 -0.05 2.57 -0.24
C LYS A 158 1.06 1.63 -0.63
N TYR A 159 1.99 2.07 -1.46
CA TYR A 159 3.26 1.37 -1.60
C TYR A 159 4.03 1.37 -0.26
N ALA A 160 4.18 2.55 0.35
CA ALA A 160 4.86 2.75 1.63
C ALA A 160 3.90 3.37 2.65
N PHE A 161 3.85 2.83 3.87
CA PHE A 161 2.96 3.34 4.91
C PHE A 161 3.26 4.79 5.33
N SER A 162 4.52 5.23 5.22
CA SER A 162 4.89 6.64 5.46
C SER A 162 4.09 7.64 4.62
N ALA A 163 3.73 7.28 3.38
CA ALA A 163 2.90 8.12 2.53
C ALA A 163 1.47 8.31 3.08
N LEU A 164 0.97 7.34 3.85
CA LEU A 164 -0.31 7.48 4.54
C LEU A 164 -0.20 8.42 5.76
N ILE A 165 0.93 8.37 6.46
CA ILE A 165 1.23 9.31 7.55
C ILE A 165 1.27 10.75 7.03
N ASP A 166 1.94 10.99 5.89
CA ASP A 166 1.97 12.30 5.23
C ASP A 166 0.55 12.80 4.88
N ASP A 167 -0.34 11.90 4.44
CA ASP A 167 -1.74 12.21 4.16
C ASP A 167 -2.53 12.57 5.43
N PHE A 168 -2.16 12.04 6.60
CA PHE A 168 -2.73 12.41 7.89
C PHE A 168 -2.23 13.77 8.38
N GLU A 169 -0.92 14.03 8.29
CA GLU A 169 -0.32 15.30 8.68
C GLU A 169 -0.84 16.46 7.82
N SER A 170 -0.99 16.22 6.52
CA SER A 170 -1.57 17.18 5.56
C SER A 170 -3.10 17.28 5.63
N LYS A 171 -3.76 16.55 6.55
CA LYS A 171 -5.22 16.52 6.76
C LYS A 171 -6.01 16.15 5.48
N LYS A 172 -5.40 15.39 4.57
CA LYS A 172 -6.09 14.84 3.39
C LYS A 172 -6.97 13.66 3.79
N LYS A 173 -6.49 12.83 4.71
CA LYS A 173 -7.19 11.66 5.24
C LYS A 173 -7.33 11.75 6.76
N ASN A 174 -8.39 11.16 7.30
CA ASN A 174 -8.66 11.12 8.73
C ASN A 174 -8.37 9.70 9.24
N PRO A 175 -7.40 9.50 10.16
CA PRO A 175 -7.06 8.18 10.67
C PRO A 175 -8.26 7.43 11.27
N ARG A 176 -9.21 8.15 11.88
CA ARG A 176 -10.42 7.57 12.51
C ARG A 176 -11.40 6.96 11.51
N GLU A 177 -11.27 7.31 10.24
CA GLU A 177 -12.16 6.86 9.17
C GLU A 177 -11.57 5.67 8.41
N ILE A 178 -10.33 5.24 8.70
CA ILE A 178 -9.68 4.11 8.02
C ILE A 178 -9.72 2.89 8.93
N ASP A 179 -10.30 1.80 8.43
CA ASP A 179 -10.42 0.55 9.19
C ASP A 179 -9.23 -0.40 8.94
N VAL A 180 -8.69 -0.41 7.72
CA VAL A 180 -7.55 -1.29 7.34
C VAL A 180 -6.66 -0.58 6.34
N ALA A 181 -5.34 -0.71 6.53
CA ALA A 181 -4.34 -0.29 5.54
C ALA A 181 -3.62 -1.51 4.93
N VAL A 182 -3.45 -1.52 3.62
CA VAL A 182 -2.68 -2.55 2.90
C VAL A 182 -1.47 -1.89 2.25
N VAL A 183 -0.28 -2.38 2.58
CA VAL A 183 0.97 -1.77 2.13
C VAL A 183 2.00 -2.78 1.65
N TRP A 184 3.01 -2.33 0.91
CA TRP A 184 4.17 -3.15 0.57
C TRP A 184 5.34 -2.96 1.55
N THR A 185 5.58 -1.71 1.95
CA THR A 185 6.72 -1.34 2.82
C THR A 185 6.27 -0.54 4.03
N LEU A 186 7.00 -0.76 5.12
CA LEU A 186 6.91 -0.02 6.37
C LEU A 186 8.19 0.81 6.54
N PRO A 187 8.12 1.93 7.27
CA PRO A 187 9.32 2.71 7.59
C PRO A 187 10.25 1.90 8.50
N THR A 188 11.56 2.02 8.28
CA THR A 188 12.60 1.30 9.06
C THR A 188 13.00 2.02 10.35
N LEU A 189 12.57 3.26 10.52
CA LEU A 189 12.81 4.11 11.68
C LEU A 189 11.50 4.81 12.03
N GLY A 190 11.33 5.16 13.30
CA GLY A 190 10.10 5.70 13.88
C GLY A 190 9.36 6.68 12.97
N VAL A 191 8.04 6.58 12.95
CA VAL A 191 7.18 7.52 12.22
C VAL A 191 7.10 8.85 12.99
N ASN A 192 7.01 9.96 12.25
CA ASN A 192 6.82 11.30 12.85
C ASN A 192 5.48 11.45 13.58
N ARG A 193 4.57 10.48 13.41
CA ARG A 193 3.26 10.44 14.03
C ARG A 193 2.89 9.01 14.39
N GLY A 194 2.76 8.77 15.69
CA GLY A 194 2.26 7.52 16.25
C GLY A 194 3.34 6.45 16.41
N SER A 195 2.92 5.19 16.55
CA SER A 195 3.81 4.03 16.61
C SER A 195 3.31 2.93 15.67
N ILE A 196 4.24 2.10 15.20
CA ILE A 196 3.94 0.89 14.44
C ILE A 196 4.44 -0.30 15.25
N GLU A 197 3.54 -1.24 15.55
CA GLU A 197 3.82 -2.43 16.32
C GLU A 197 3.54 -3.67 15.45
N TYR A 198 4.49 -4.60 15.35
CA TYR A 198 4.25 -5.86 14.68
C TYR A 198 3.32 -6.77 15.51
N CYS A 199 2.45 -7.51 14.83
CA CYS A 199 1.48 -8.45 15.41
C CYS A 199 1.54 -9.82 14.74
N TYR A 200 2.76 -10.28 14.43
CA TYR A 200 3.03 -11.60 13.89
C TYR A 200 4.19 -12.26 14.62
N ALA A 201 4.48 -13.52 14.31
CA ALA A 201 5.53 -14.29 14.97
C ALA A 201 5.29 -14.40 16.49
N ASP A 202 6.24 -13.96 17.32
CA ASP A 202 6.14 -13.94 18.77
C ASP A 202 5.08 -12.97 19.33
N LYS A 203 4.50 -12.10 18.48
CA LYS A 203 3.39 -11.20 18.85
C LYS A 203 2.10 -11.52 18.09
N GLU A 204 1.90 -12.76 17.65
CA GLU A 204 0.67 -13.11 16.92
C GLU A 204 -0.60 -12.96 17.75
N ASP A 205 -0.52 -13.07 19.09
CA ASP A 205 -1.68 -12.99 20.00
C ASP A 205 -2.44 -11.66 19.93
N VAL A 206 -1.78 -10.57 19.50
CA VAL A 206 -2.39 -9.24 19.37
C VAL A 206 -2.88 -8.95 17.95
N ARG A 207 -2.94 -9.96 17.06
CA ARG A 207 -3.36 -9.79 15.66
C ARG A 207 -4.88 -9.65 15.53
N PRO A 208 -5.41 -8.49 15.12
CA PRO A 208 -6.85 -8.20 15.12
C PRO A 208 -7.58 -8.67 13.85
N ILE A 209 -6.85 -8.95 12.76
CA ILE A 209 -7.42 -9.36 11.47
C ILE A 209 -6.57 -10.46 10.81
N TYR A 210 -7.19 -11.28 9.96
CA TYR A 210 -6.49 -12.33 9.23
C TYR A 210 -5.40 -11.77 8.31
N GLY A 211 -4.16 -12.22 8.45
CA GLY A 211 -3.03 -11.67 7.67
C GLY A 211 -2.59 -10.27 8.09
N GLY A 212 -3.12 -9.72 9.19
CA GLY A 212 -2.57 -8.53 9.82
C GLY A 212 -1.14 -8.80 10.27
N THR A 213 -0.22 -7.92 9.90
CA THR A 213 1.20 -8.05 10.27
C THR A 213 1.63 -6.95 11.21
N HIS A 214 1.02 -5.77 11.10
CA HIS A 214 1.34 -4.63 11.94
C HIS A 214 0.09 -3.91 12.38
N ILE A 215 0.25 -3.02 13.34
CA ILE A 215 -0.78 -2.14 13.86
C ILE A 215 -0.14 -0.78 14.01
N TRP A 216 -0.74 0.23 13.39
CA TRP A 216 -0.39 1.61 13.69
C TRP A 216 -1.31 2.17 14.76
N ARG A 217 -0.74 2.89 15.72
CA ARG A 217 -1.45 3.62 16.77
C ARG A 217 -1.11 5.10 16.65
N ASP A 218 -2.13 5.95 16.67
CA ASP A 218 -1.93 7.40 16.71
C ASP A 218 -1.28 7.81 18.05
N GLU A 219 -0.56 8.94 18.09
CA GLU A 219 0.19 9.38 19.29
C GLU A 219 -0.70 9.55 20.53
N ASN A 220 -1.96 9.90 20.31
CA ASN A 220 -2.94 10.12 21.37
C ASN A 220 -3.85 8.89 21.59
N ASP A 221 -3.49 7.74 21.00
CA ASP A 221 -4.26 6.48 20.99
C ASP A 221 -5.72 6.64 20.50
N THR A 222 -5.98 7.68 19.68
CA THR A 222 -7.34 7.97 19.21
C THR A 222 -7.74 7.17 17.97
N SER A 223 -6.80 6.44 17.38
CA SER A 223 -7.01 5.61 16.20
C SER A 223 -6.01 4.46 16.23
N ARG A 224 -6.52 3.27 15.91
CA ARG A 224 -5.73 2.05 15.74
C ARG A 224 -6.07 1.48 14.37
N ILE A 225 -5.08 1.35 13.50
CA ILE A 225 -5.26 0.86 12.13
C ILE A 225 -4.45 -0.43 11.99
N PRO A 226 -5.11 -1.60 11.87
CA PRO A 226 -4.47 -2.82 11.42
C PRO A 226 -3.86 -2.65 10.02
N ILE A 227 -2.63 -3.11 9.86
CA ILE A 227 -1.88 -3.05 8.62
C ILE A 227 -1.63 -4.47 8.11
N ILE A 228 -1.98 -4.69 6.84
CA ILE A 228 -1.58 -5.87 6.08
C ILE A 228 -0.38 -5.47 5.22
N CYS A 229 0.83 -5.70 5.72
CA CYS A 229 2.04 -5.51 4.93
C CYS A 229 2.26 -6.76 4.05
N LEU A 230 1.91 -6.66 2.76
CA LEU A 230 1.88 -7.81 1.84
C LEU A 230 3.24 -8.50 1.71
N ARG A 231 4.34 -7.75 1.79
CA ARG A 231 5.69 -8.32 1.76
C ARG A 231 5.93 -9.30 2.90
N HIS A 232 5.44 -8.97 4.11
CA HIS A 232 5.51 -9.81 5.29
C HIS A 232 4.55 -11.00 5.18
N VAL A 233 3.34 -10.78 4.66
CA VAL A 233 2.38 -11.86 4.39
C VAL A 233 2.97 -12.88 3.42
N CYS A 234 3.60 -12.42 2.33
CA CYS A 234 4.26 -13.31 1.38
C CYS A 234 5.37 -14.13 2.04
N ALA A 235 6.21 -13.50 2.86
CA ALA A 235 7.28 -14.18 3.58
C ALA A 235 6.73 -15.23 4.58
N LEU A 236 5.69 -14.88 5.35
CA LEU A 236 5.01 -15.79 6.28
C LEU A 236 4.44 -17.03 5.57
N LEU A 237 3.74 -16.81 4.45
CA LEU A 237 3.16 -17.90 3.67
C LEU A 237 4.24 -18.76 3.01
N SER A 238 5.28 -18.15 2.43
CA SER A 238 6.40 -18.88 1.83
C SER A 238 7.11 -19.75 2.87
N LYS A 239 7.43 -19.21 4.05
CA LYS A 239 8.01 -19.99 5.16
C LYS A 239 7.12 -21.17 5.55
N SER A 240 5.81 -20.95 5.65
CA SER A 240 4.85 -22.00 6.01
C SER A 240 4.81 -23.13 4.98
N LEU A 241 4.81 -22.80 3.69
CA LEU A 241 4.84 -23.77 2.59
C LEU A 241 6.18 -24.54 2.55
N GLU A 242 7.31 -23.83 2.64
CA GLU A 242 8.65 -24.41 2.71
C GLU A 242 8.81 -25.40 3.87
N SER A 243 8.27 -25.04 5.04
CA SER A 243 8.29 -25.91 6.23
C SER A 243 7.48 -27.19 6.02
N LYS A 244 6.34 -27.12 5.32
CA LYS A 244 5.51 -28.29 4.97
C LYS A 244 6.23 -29.22 3.98
N GLU A 245 7.04 -28.67 3.09
CA GLU A 245 7.87 -29.44 2.15
C GLU A 245 9.19 -29.93 2.75
N GLY A 246 9.51 -29.55 3.99
CA GLY A 246 10.74 -29.94 4.69
C GLY A 246 12.00 -29.29 4.13
N LYS A 247 11.89 -28.14 3.46
CA LYS A 247 13.01 -27.44 2.82
C LYS A 247 12.99 -25.96 3.17
N PRO A 248 13.65 -25.52 4.26
CA PRO A 248 13.82 -24.09 4.50
C PRO A 248 14.53 -23.46 3.29
N GLY A 249 13.94 -22.39 2.76
CA GLY A 249 14.37 -21.80 1.50
C GLY A 249 14.42 -20.28 1.55
N PHE A 250 14.28 -19.67 0.38
CA PHE A 250 14.31 -18.23 0.19
C PHE A 250 13.28 -17.50 1.06
N GLY A 251 12.07 -18.04 1.18
CA GLY A 251 11.00 -17.44 1.98
C GLY A 251 11.30 -17.39 3.47
N THR A 252 11.90 -18.47 4.01
CA THR A 252 12.34 -18.55 5.40
C THR A 252 13.39 -17.49 5.71
N GLY A 253 14.42 -17.34 4.86
CA GLY A 253 15.46 -16.32 5.07
C GLY A 253 14.94 -14.89 4.96
N VAL A 254 14.00 -14.63 4.04
CA VAL A 254 13.34 -13.32 3.92
C VAL A 254 12.49 -13.02 5.16
N TYR A 255 11.75 -14.01 5.67
CA TYR A 255 10.96 -13.87 6.89
C TYR A 255 11.83 -13.55 8.12
N GLU A 256 12.93 -14.28 8.30
CA GLU A 256 13.83 -14.09 9.44
C GLU A 256 14.43 -12.69 9.45
N LYS A 257 14.84 -12.20 8.27
CA LYS A 257 15.32 -10.83 8.10
C LYS A 257 14.29 -9.79 8.53
N PHE A 258 13.03 -9.92 8.09
CA PHE A 258 11.99 -8.96 8.50
C PHE A 258 11.70 -9.01 9.98
N LEU A 259 11.64 -10.21 10.55
CA LEU A 259 11.42 -10.35 11.98
C LEU A 259 12.54 -9.74 12.83
N GLU A 260 13.80 -9.83 12.37
CA GLU A 260 14.94 -9.16 13.00
C GLU A 260 14.78 -7.62 12.90
N GLU A 261 14.47 -7.11 11.70
CA GLU A 261 14.23 -5.68 11.47
C GLU A 261 13.12 -5.11 12.37
N ASP A 262 12.02 -5.84 12.58
CA ASP A 262 10.88 -5.40 13.40
C ASP A 262 11.13 -5.52 14.90
N ARG A 263 11.93 -6.50 15.32
CA ARG A 263 12.35 -6.66 16.72
C ARG A 263 13.28 -5.55 17.16
N ASP A 264 14.25 -5.20 16.31
CA ASP A 264 15.20 -4.11 16.59
C ASP A 264 14.51 -2.75 16.71
N GLN A 265 13.40 -2.54 16.00
CA GLN A 265 12.61 -1.31 16.06
C GLN A 265 11.62 -1.25 17.24
N SER A 266 11.38 -2.38 17.90
CA SER A 266 10.45 -2.49 19.04
C SER A 266 11.11 -2.26 20.41
N ILE A 267 12.40 -1.90 20.45
CA ILE A 267 13.21 -1.62 21.64
C ILE A 267 13.37 -0.10 21.79
#